data_AF-A0A3N5KLS1-F1
#
_entry.id   AF-A0A3N5KLS1-F1
#
_cell.length_a   1.000
_cell.length_b   1.000
_cell.length_c   1.000
_cell.angle_alpha   90.00
_cell.angle_beta   90.00
_cell.angle_gamma   90.00
#
_symmetry.space_group_name_H-M   'P 1'
#
loop_
_entity.id
_entity.type
_entity.pdbx_description
1 polymer ?
#
loop_
_entity_poly.entity_id
_entity_poly.type
_entity_poly.pdbx_seq_one_letter_code
_entity_poly.pdbx_strand_id
1 'polypeptide(L)'
;MTRTRRRARRHIALLLVSLAMWVGVPALPASSQEDEALRNVALVVIPREIFFFSAQAGQWTAVRLDPGERILQRSADGNVAAVVTSQRAIGFSAALNNTHEVRLPEDETLEAFKVQGNMANFVTRRRVYGFSAFTGRWAAIDRFQLGK
;
A
#
# COMPACT_ATOMS: atom_id res chain seq x y z
N MET A 1 6.70 -11.54 91.47
CA MET A 1 7.60 -10.89 90.48
C MET A 1 6.74 -10.03 89.56
N THR A 2 6.58 -8.73 89.86
CA THR A 2 7.26 -7.60 89.18
C THR A 2 6.93 -7.50 87.69
N ARG A 3 5.94 -6.64 87.33
CA ARG A 3 6.11 -5.29 86.72
C ARG A 3 6.64 -5.41 85.28
N THR A 4 6.05 -4.82 84.24
CA THR A 4 5.69 -3.39 84.05
C THR A 4 5.01 -3.26 82.67
N ARG A 5 3.80 -2.70 82.57
CA ARG A 5 3.50 -1.32 82.11
C ARG A 5 4.37 -0.90 80.90
N ARG A 6 3.78 -0.55 79.74
CA ARG A 6 3.08 0.74 79.57
C ARG A 6 2.05 0.70 78.45
N ARG A 7 0.85 1.12 78.83
CA ARG A 7 -0.24 1.61 77.99
C ARG A 7 0.11 2.95 77.34
N ALA A 8 -0.51 3.15 76.17
CA ALA A 8 -1.14 4.37 75.70
C ALA A 8 -0.26 5.49 75.11
N ARG A 9 -0.64 5.92 73.90
CA ARG A 9 -1.44 7.14 73.61
C ARG A 9 -1.47 7.31 72.07
N ARG A 10 -2.62 7.20 71.41
CA ARG A 10 -3.67 8.20 71.19
C ARG A 10 -3.26 9.35 70.24
N HIS A 11 -4.11 9.53 69.22
CA HIS A 11 -4.27 10.68 68.30
C HIS A 11 -3.21 10.72 67.17
N ILE A 12 -3.51 11.06 65.91
CA ILE A 12 -4.18 12.27 65.41
C ILE A 12 -4.66 11.98 63.97
N ALA A 13 -5.87 12.43 63.64
CA ALA A 13 -6.39 12.50 62.27
C ALA A 13 -5.63 13.56 61.48
N LEU A 14 -5.30 13.31 60.21
CA LEU A 14 -5.04 14.35 59.22
C LEU A 14 -5.21 13.79 57.81
N LEU A 15 -6.32 14.19 57.19
CA LEU A 15 -6.52 14.21 55.74
C LEU A 15 -5.40 15.04 55.10
N LEU A 16 -4.68 14.46 54.15
CA LEU A 16 -3.87 15.22 53.19
C LEU A 16 -4.23 14.76 51.77
N VAL A 17 -5.08 15.58 51.15
CA VAL A 17 -5.20 15.71 49.70
C VAL A 17 -3.84 16.18 49.17
N SER A 18 -3.18 15.39 48.35
CA SER A 18 -2.03 15.82 47.53
C SER A 18 -2.20 15.21 46.15
N LEU A 19 -2.81 15.97 45.24
CA LEU A 19 -2.14 16.84 44.27
C LEU A 19 -1.87 16.05 42.99
N ALA A 20 -2.70 16.34 41.98
CA ALA A 20 -2.56 15.88 40.61
C ALA A 20 -1.14 16.16 40.12
N MET A 21 -0.31 15.11 40.07
CA MET A 21 0.91 15.11 39.29
C MET A 21 0.51 15.02 37.83
N TRP A 22 0.36 16.20 37.23
CA TRP A 22 0.43 16.44 35.79
C TRP A 22 1.86 16.12 35.34
N VAL A 23 2.24 14.84 35.37
CA VAL A 23 3.42 14.38 34.65
C VAL A 23 2.97 14.31 33.21
N GLY A 24 3.40 15.29 32.41
CA GLY A 24 3.33 15.21 30.97
C GLY A 24 3.95 13.89 30.54
N VAL A 25 3.10 12.92 30.21
CA VAL A 25 3.52 11.74 29.46
C VAL A 25 4.02 12.32 28.15
N PRO A 26 5.32 12.24 27.81
CA PRO A 26 5.73 12.58 26.47
C PRO A 26 4.94 11.66 25.56
N ALA A 27 4.10 12.23 24.69
CA ALA A 27 3.46 11.47 23.64
C ALA A 27 4.60 10.82 22.85
N LEU A 28 4.82 9.52 23.08
CA LEU A 28 5.63 8.72 22.17
C LEU A 28 5.01 8.99 20.79
N PRO A 29 5.78 9.43 19.79
CA PRO A 29 5.24 9.43 18.44
C PRO A 29 4.79 7.98 18.24
N ALA A 30 3.48 7.79 18.04
CA ALA A 30 3.01 6.54 17.51
C ALA A 30 3.79 6.40 16.21
N SER A 31 4.79 5.52 16.20
CA SER A 31 5.36 5.07 14.96
C SER A 31 4.16 4.54 14.21
N SER A 32 3.69 5.29 13.21
CA SER A 32 2.95 4.72 12.11
C SER A 32 3.93 3.77 11.44
N GLN A 33 4.10 2.60 12.05
CA GLN A 33 4.47 1.40 11.36
C GLN A 33 3.24 1.15 10.48
N GLU A 34 3.11 1.96 9.43
CA GLU A 34 2.53 1.49 8.19
C GLU A 34 3.35 0.23 7.96
N ASP A 35 2.72 -0.94 8.19
CA ASP A 35 3.27 -2.22 7.80
C ASP A 35 4.02 -1.97 6.50
N GLU A 36 5.35 -2.08 6.52
CA GLU A 36 6.16 -1.96 5.32
C GLU A 36 5.65 -3.08 4.44
N ALA A 37 4.68 -2.75 3.58
CA ALA A 37 3.88 -3.74 2.89
C ALA A 37 4.88 -4.53 2.08
N LEU A 38 5.10 -5.79 2.48
CA LEU A 38 6.19 -6.58 1.93
C LEU A 38 6.07 -6.55 0.42
N ARG A 39 7.03 -5.86 -0.21
CA ARG A 39 7.04 -5.70 -1.65
C ARG A 39 7.54 -7.02 -2.23
N ASN A 40 6.59 -7.84 -2.65
CA ASN A 40 6.83 -9.16 -3.22
C ASN A 40 7.10 -9.12 -4.73
N VAL A 41 7.27 -7.92 -5.27
CA VAL A 41 7.43 -7.69 -6.71
C VAL A 41 8.59 -6.75 -7.03
N ALA A 42 9.52 -7.21 -7.86
CA ALA A 42 10.48 -6.34 -8.52
C ALA A 42 9.99 -5.97 -9.92
N LEU A 43 10.24 -4.72 -10.32
CA LEU A 43 9.94 -4.22 -11.66
C LEU A 43 11.21 -3.58 -12.21
N VAL A 44 11.75 -4.17 -13.28
CA VAL A 44 12.92 -3.65 -13.99
C VAL A 44 12.51 -3.38 -15.43
N VAL A 45 12.96 -2.25 -15.97
CA VAL A 45 12.66 -1.87 -17.34
C VAL A 45 13.96 -1.51 -18.03
N ILE A 46 14.20 -2.15 -19.17
CA ILE A 46 15.28 -1.82 -20.09
C ILE A 46 14.67 -1.41 -21.44
N PRO A 47 15.47 -0.97 -22.42
CA PRO A 47 14.94 -0.68 -23.75
C PRO A 47 14.14 -1.86 -24.30
N ARG A 48 12.84 -1.62 -24.54
CA ARG A 48 11.88 -2.56 -25.14
C ARG A 48 11.51 -3.80 -24.33
N GLU A 49 11.98 -3.95 -23.10
CA GLU A 49 11.65 -5.10 -22.25
C GLU A 49 11.31 -4.67 -20.83
N ILE A 50 10.27 -5.30 -20.29
CA ILE A 50 9.82 -5.13 -18.92
C ILE A 50 9.99 -6.49 -18.23
N PHE A 51 10.71 -6.49 -17.12
CA PHE A 51 10.89 -7.66 -16.27
C PHE A 51 10.15 -7.49 -14.96
N PHE A 52 9.43 -8.53 -14.59
CA PHE A 52 8.76 -8.69 -13.32
C PHE A 52 9.38 -9.86 -12.57
N PHE A 53 9.65 -9.70 -11.28
CA PHE A 53 10.07 -10.81 -10.42
C PHE A 53 9.00 -11.04 -9.36
N SER A 54 8.54 -12.29 -9.22
CA SER A 54 7.73 -12.70 -8.08
C SER A 54 8.65 -13.23 -6.97
N ALA A 55 8.68 -12.54 -5.83
CA ALA A 55 9.42 -13.01 -4.66
C ALA A 55 8.83 -14.32 -4.10
N GLN A 56 7.52 -14.52 -4.23
CA GLN A 56 6.83 -15.71 -3.77
C GLN A 56 7.16 -16.94 -4.64
N ALA A 57 7.17 -16.77 -5.96
CA ALA A 57 7.48 -17.86 -6.88
C ALA A 57 8.99 -18.04 -7.11
N GLY A 58 9.80 -17.02 -6.83
CA GLY A 58 11.22 -16.98 -7.18
C GLY A 58 11.45 -17.00 -8.69
N GLN A 59 10.53 -16.42 -9.47
CA GLN A 59 10.54 -16.48 -10.94
C GLN A 59 10.54 -15.09 -11.58
N TRP A 60 11.22 -14.99 -12.73
CA TRP A 60 11.17 -13.83 -13.61
C TRP A 60 10.11 -14.04 -14.70
N THR A 61 9.37 -12.99 -15.02
CA THR A 61 8.46 -12.91 -16.17
C THR A 61 8.84 -11.68 -17.00
N ALA A 62 8.91 -11.83 -18.32
CA ALA A 62 9.28 -10.75 -19.22
C ALA A 62 8.15 -10.41 -20.19
N VAL A 63 7.98 -9.12 -20.49
CA VAL A 63 7.07 -8.61 -21.52
C VAL A 63 7.87 -7.72 -22.47
N ARG A 64 7.73 -7.96 -23.78
CA ARG A 64 8.37 -7.16 -24.81
C ARG A 64 7.45 -6.05 -25.30
N LEU A 65 8.01 -4.85 -25.44
CA LEU A 65 7.34 -3.70 -26.03
C LEU A 65 7.41 -3.74 -27.56
N ASP A 66 6.32 -3.33 -28.17
CA ASP A 66 6.21 -3.20 -29.62
C ASP A 66 7.07 -2.05 -30.15
N PRO A 67 7.47 -2.07 -31.44
CA PRO A 67 8.19 -0.95 -32.03
C PRO A 67 7.43 0.37 -31.85
N GLY A 68 8.10 1.37 -31.26
CA GLY A 68 7.51 2.69 -31.01
C GLY A 68 6.56 2.77 -29.81
N GLU A 69 6.28 1.64 -29.13
CA GLU A 69 5.52 1.62 -27.88
C GLU A 69 6.33 2.31 -26.76
N ARG A 70 5.74 3.32 -26.12
CA ARG A 70 6.39 4.11 -25.07
C ARG A 70 5.75 3.85 -23.72
N ILE A 71 6.55 3.67 -22.69
CA ILE A 71 6.06 3.63 -21.30
C ILE A 71 5.64 5.04 -20.88
N LEU A 72 4.39 5.18 -20.44
CA LEU A 72 3.81 6.42 -19.92
C LEU A 72 3.93 6.49 -18.40
N GLN A 73 3.58 5.40 -17.72
CA GLN A 73 3.63 5.27 -16.27
C GLN A 73 4.03 3.86 -15.87
N ARG A 74 4.68 3.73 -14.72
CA ARG A 74 5.04 2.43 -14.13
C ARG A 74 5.16 2.53 -12.63
N SER A 75 4.70 1.52 -11.92
CA SER A 75 4.95 1.39 -10.48
C SER A 75 4.77 -0.06 -10.03
N ALA A 76 5.24 -0.35 -8.84
CA ALA A 76 5.23 -1.66 -8.23
C ALA A 76 5.16 -1.50 -6.71
N ASP A 77 4.18 -2.16 -6.10
CA ASP A 77 3.96 -2.16 -4.65
C ASP A 77 3.26 -3.46 -4.24
N GLY A 78 3.48 -3.91 -3.00
CA GLY A 78 2.95 -5.16 -2.46
C GLY A 78 3.11 -6.34 -3.43
N ASN A 79 1.99 -6.83 -3.99
CA ASN A 79 1.94 -7.96 -4.92
C ASN A 79 1.66 -7.57 -6.38
N VAL A 80 1.67 -6.28 -6.71
CA VAL A 80 1.34 -5.79 -8.06
C VAL A 80 2.45 -4.95 -8.64
N ALA A 81 2.77 -5.21 -9.91
CA ALA A 81 3.42 -4.23 -10.75
C ALA A 81 2.50 -3.88 -11.92
N ALA A 82 2.47 -2.61 -12.31
CA ALA A 82 1.71 -2.15 -13.45
C ALA A 82 2.54 -1.20 -14.30
N VAL A 83 2.39 -1.34 -15.61
CA VAL A 83 3.00 -0.48 -16.62
C VAL A 83 1.93 -0.05 -17.60
N VAL A 84 1.73 1.25 -17.75
CA VAL A 84 0.86 1.82 -18.78
C VAL A 84 1.74 2.34 -19.90
N THR A 85 1.48 1.90 -21.12
CA THR A 85 2.18 2.31 -22.33
C THR A 85 1.28 3.14 -23.23
N SER A 86 1.82 3.62 -24.34
CA SER A 86 1.07 4.30 -25.40
C SER A 86 0.08 3.38 -26.15
N GLN A 87 0.04 2.08 -25.85
CA GLN A 87 -0.78 1.10 -26.58
C GLN A 87 -1.60 0.18 -25.67
N ARG A 88 -1.14 -0.07 -24.44
CA ARG A 88 -1.78 -1.02 -23.51
C ARG A 88 -1.39 -0.74 -22.06
N ALA A 89 -2.19 -1.27 -21.14
CA ALA A 89 -1.79 -1.41 -19.75
C ALA A 89 -1.45 -2.88 -19.47
N ILE A 90 -0.29 -3.11 -18.86
CA ILE A 90 0.24 -4.40 -18.46
C ILE A 90 0.20 -4.45 -16.94
N GLY A 91 -0.50 -5.44 -16.38
CA GLY A 91 -0.52 -5.71 -14.94
C GLY A 91 0.15 -7.05 -14.67
N PHE A 92 0.94 -7.12 -13.61
CA PHE A 92 1.59 -8.34 -13.13
C PHE A 92 1.15 -8.63 -11.71
N SER A 93 0.74 -9.87 -11.47
CA SER A 93 0.49 -10.41 -10.13
C SER A 93 1.70 -11.23 -9.69
N ALA A 94 2.38 -10.79 -8.62
CA ALA A 94 3.41 -11.60 -7.99
C ALA A 94 2.83 -12.84 -7.32
N ALA A 95 1.61 -12.76 -6.79
CA ALA A 95 0.94 -13.86 -6.10
C ALA A 95 0.60 -15.02 -7.05
N LEU A 96 0.25 -14.71 -8.30
CA LEU A 96 -0.07 -15.71 -9.33
C LEU A 96 1.07 -15.94 -10.34
N ASN A 97 2.14 -15.14 -10.25
CA ASN A 97 3.24 -15.08 -11.21
C ASN A 97 2.74 -15.01 -12.66
N ASN A 98 1.83 -14.08 -12.96
CA ASN A 98 1.26 -13.91 -14.30
C ASN A 98 1.12 -12.45 -14.69
N THR A 99 1.02 -12.23 -16.01
CA THR A 99 0.73 -10.92 -16.61
C THR A 99 -0.63 -10.94 -17.28
N HIS A 100 -1.32 -9.80 -17.25
CA HIS A 100 -2.52 -9.57 -18.05
C HIS A 100 -2.51 -8.16 -18.63
N GLU A 101 -2.96 -8.06 -19.86
CA GLU A 101 -2.85 -6.83 -20.64
C GLU A 101 -4.22 -6.39 -21.15
N VAL A 102 -4.41 -5.08 -21.25
CA VAL A 102 -5.58 -4.49 -21.92
C VAL A 102 -5.12 -3.42 -22.90
N ARG A 103 -5.59 -3.51 -24.15
CA ARG A 103 -5.33 -2.48 -25.17
C ARG A 103 -6.02 -1.18 -24.81
N LEU A 104 -5.31 -0.08 -25.02
CA LEU A 104 -5.83 1.26 -24.89
C LEU A 104 -6.13 1.83 -26.29
N PRO A 105 -7.27 2.51 -26.49
CA PRO A 105 -7.53 3.25 -27.71
C PRO A 105 -6.45 4.32 -27.97
N GLU A 106 -6.16 4.61 -29.25
CA GLU A 106 -5.13 5.60 -29.62
C GLU A 106 -5.46 7.03 -29.14
N ASP A 107 -6.75 7.35 -28.98
CA ASP A 107 -7.26 8.65 -28.50
C ASP A 107 -7.38 8.72 -26.97
N GLU A 108 -6.98 7.66 -26.26
CA GLU A 108 -7.15 7.56 -24.82
C GLU A 108 -6.03 8.32 -24.08
N THR A 109 -6.43 9.26 -23.20
CA THR A 109 -5.48 10.03 -22.38
C THR A 109 -5.47 9.50 -20.95
N LEU A 110 -4.28 9.20 -20.43
CA LEU A 110 -4.07 8.81 -19.04
C LEU A 110 -4.19 10.04 -18.13
N GLU A 111 -5.15 10.02 -17.21
CA GLU A 111 -5.42 11.12 -16.27
C GLU A 111 -4.89 10.83 -14.86
N ALA A 112 -4.90 9.57 -14.43
CA ALA A 112 -4.37 9.18 -13.13
C ALA A 112 -3.83 7.74 -13.17
N PHE A 113 -2.83 7.46 -12.33
CA PHE A 113 -2.22 6.14 -12.18
C PHE A 113 -1.78 5.95 -10.74
N LYS A 114 -2.11 4.80 -10.14
CA LYS A 114 -1.67 4.43 -8.80
C LYS A 114 -1.50 2.92 -8.70
N VAL A 115 -0.47 2.49 -7.98
CA VAL A 115 -0.27 1.10 -7.56
C VAL A 115 -0.15 1.14 -6.04
N GLN A 116 -0.92 0.30 -5.35
CA GLN A 116 -0.91 0.22 -3.90
C GLN A 116 -1.29 -1.18 -3.42
N GLY A 117 -0.42 -1.80 -2.63
CA GLY A 117 -0.64 -3.12 -2.04
C GLY A 117 -0.96 -4.21 -3.07
N ASN A 118 -2.23 -4.61 -3.14
CA ASN A 118 -2.70 -5.72 -3.98
C ASN A 118 -3.46 -5.25 -5.23
N MET A 119 -3.41 -3.96 -5.56
CA MET A 119 -4.10 -3.40 -6.70
C MET A 119 -3.28 -2.37 -7.48
N ALA A 120 -3.61 -2.24 -8.76
CA ALA A 120 -3.24 -1.07 -9.56
C ALA A 120 -4.49 -0.47 -10.16
N ASN A 121 -4.55 0.86 -10.23
CA ASN A 121 -5.64 1.56 -10.87
C ASN A 121 -5.09 2.62 -11.81
N PHE A 122 -5.80 2.82 -12.92
CA PHE A 122 -5.56 3.97 -13.75
C PHE A 122 -6.86 4.51 -14.31
N VAL A 123 -6.89 5.82 -14.49
CA VAL A 123 -8.05 6.55 -14.98
C VAL A 123 -7.67 7.12 -16.33
N THR A 124 -8.56 6.95 -17.27
CA THR A 124 -8.47 7.58 -18.57
C THR A 124 -9.67 8.51 -18.77
N ARG A 125 -9.68 9.26 -19.87
CA ARG A 125 -10.81 10.15 -20.19
C ARG A 125 -12.15 9.41 -20.25
N ARG A 126 -12.14 8.16 -20.73
CA ARG A 126 -13.36 7.37 -20.96
C ARG A 126 -13.64 6.33 -19.89
N ARG A 127 -12.62 5.81 -19.21
CA ARG A 127 -12.72 4.60 -18.39
C ARG A 127 -11.90 4.67 -17.11
N VAL A 128 -12.28 3.85 -16.14
CA VAL A 128 -11.47 3.54 -14.96
C VAL A 128 -11.12 2.07 -15.00
N TYR A 129 -9.85 1.77 -14.76
CA TYR A 129 -9.31 0.42 -14.75
C TYR A 129 -8.80 0.05 -13.37
N GLY A 130 -9.05 -1.18 -12.97
CA GLY A 130 -8.51 -1.78 -11.75
C GLY A 130 -7.91 -3.15 -12.04
N PHE A 131 -6.67 -3.38 -11.62
CA PHE A 131 -5.99 -4.67 -11.62
C PHE A 131 -5.98 -5.24 -10.21
N SER A 132 -6.25 -6.52 -10.08
CA SER A 132 -6.18 -7.23 -8.79
C SER A 132 -5.08 -8.28 -8.83
N ALA A 133 -4.20 -8.29 -7.82
CA ALA A 133 -3.21 -9.35 -7.63
C ALA A 133 -3.86 -10.73 -7.47
N PHE A 134 -5.04 -10.79 -6.86
CA PHE A 134 -5.71 -12.05 -6.52
C PHE A 134 -6.36 -12.73 -7.72
N THR A 135 -6.78 -11.95 -8.72
CA THR A 135 -7.34 -12.49 -9.96
C THR A 135 -6.33 -12.47 -11.11
N GLY A 136 -5.30 -11.63 -11.02
CA GLY A 136 -4.34 -11.38 -12.10
C GLY A 136 -4.99 -10.74 -13.32
N ARG A 137 -6.08 -9.99 -13.16
CA ARG A 137 -6.89 -9.44 -14.27
C ARG A 137 -7.17 -7.97 -14.11
N TRP A 138 -7.28 -7.30 -15.25
CA TRP A 138 -7.88 -5.97 -15.37
C TRP A 138 -9.41 -6.09 -15.41
N ALA A 139 -10.07 -5.21 -14.68
CA ALA A 139 -11.47 -4.88 -14.84
C ALA A 139 -11.59 -3.40 -15.21
N ALA A 140 -12.65 -3.05 -15.94
CA ALA A 140 -12.88 -1.68 -16.38
C ALA A 140 -14.36 -1.31 -16.25
N ILE A 141 -14.61 -0.03 -15.95
CA ILE A 141 -15.92 0.59 -16.04
C ILE A 141 -15.83 1.85 -16.89
N ASP A 142 -16.88 2.16 -17.63
CA ASP A 142 -17.00 3.44 -18.31
C ASP A 142 -17.23 4.56 -17.28
N ARG A 143 -16.62 5.71 -17.50
CA ARG A 143 -16.86 6.89 -16.68
C ARG A 143 -18.19 7.51 -17.11
N PHE A 144 -19.07 7.74 -16.14
CA PHE A 144 -20.26 8.55 -16.37
C PHE A 144 -19.84 9.95 -16.85
N GLN A 145 -20.20 10.26 -18.09
CA GLN A 145 -20.17 11.63 -18.60
C GLN A 145 -21.42 12.32 -18.04
N LEU A 146 -21.27 13.15 -17.00
CA LEU A 146 -22.33 14.06 -16.58
C LEU A 146 -22.52 15.09 -17.71
N GLY A 147 -23.65 15.01 -18.42
CA GLY A 147 -24.18 16.08 -19.26
C GLY A 147 -23.61 16.18 -20.68
N LYS A 148 -24.31 15.57 -21.64
CA LYS A 148 -24.70 16.24 -22.88
C LYS A 148 -26.19 16.05 -23.08
#